data_AF-A0A423NMU4-F1
#
_entry.id   AF-A0A423NMU4-F1
#
_cell.length_a   1.000
_cell.length_b   1.000
_cell.length_c   1.000
_cell.angle_alpha   90.00
_cell.angle_beta   90.00
_cell.angle_gamma   90.00
#
_symmetry.space_group_name_H-M   'P 1'
#
loop_
_entity.id
_entity.type
_entity.pdbx_description
1 polymer ?
#
loop_
_entity_poly.entity_id
_entity_poly.type
_entity_poly.pdbx_seq_one_letter_code
_entity_poly.pdbx_strand_id
1 'polypeptide(L)'
;MRTVIALTAAALLTGCAATNTLPERTLADGQAYLQPIHVMVDDPENGSSLRNHLRQTGVFRTIETGSGKADEFNVQVKLNVERHLPPFPVILLSSATLFLLPLSNEFDTQSEFTVFQGDKRLKQYTYRNTTEKYIWLLDQGGEMREQNLSRIARAFAQDVQQDRLIPAVAQ
;
A
#
# COMPACT_ATOMS: atom_id res chain seq x y z
N MET A 1 43.42 7.44 2.82
CA MET A 1 42.72 7.70 1.53
C MET A 1 41.84 6.53 1.06
N ARG A 2 42.31 5.26 1.05
CA ARG A 2 41.49 4.08 0.66
C ARG A 2 40.18 3.90 1.46
N THR A 3 40.20 4.18 2.76
CA THR A 3 39.04 4.01 3.65
C THR A 3 37.93 5.03 3.43
N VAL A 4 38.27 6.27 3.05
CA VAL A 4 37.26 7.32 2.78
C VAL A 4 36.52 7.02 1.48
N ILE A 5 37.23 6.55 0.44
CA ILE A 5 36.64 6.13 -0.84
C ILE A 5 35.70 4.93 -0.65
N ALA A 6 36.05 3.99 0.24
CA ALA A 6 35.20 2.85 0.55
C ALA A 6 33.90 3.24 1.29
N LEU A 7 33.96 4.26 2.16
CA LEU A 7 32.80 4.79 2.88
C LEU A 7 31.84 5.58 1.99
N THR A 8 32.35 6.42 1.08
CA THR A 8 31.50 7.08 0.07
C THR A 8 30.93 6.09 -0.95
N ALA A 9 31.69 5.07 -1.35
CA ALA A 9 31.18 4.00 -2.21
C ALA A 9 30.08 3.18 -1.50
N ALA A 10 30.22 2.89 -0.20
CA ALA A 10 29.20 2.20 0.58
C ALA A 10 27.91 3.03 0.77
N ALA A 11 28.04 4.35 0.96
CA ALA A 11 26.88 5.25 1.04
C ALA A 11 26.16 5.45 -0.32
N LEU A 12 26.86 5.27 -1.44
CA LEU A 12 26.26 5.29 -2.78
C LEU A 12 25.61 3.95 -3.17
N LEU A 13 25.88 2.87 -2.42
CA LEU A 13 25.28 1.53 -2.60
C LEU A 13 24.00 1.32 -1.80
N THR A 14 23.58 2.27 -0.95
CA THR A 14 22.20 2.34 -0.48
C THR A 14 21.34 2.85 -1.64
N GLY A 15 21.16 1.98 -2.64
CA GLY A 15 20.44 2.27 -3.88
C GLY A 15 19.03 2.78 -3.61
N CYS A 16 18.47 3.45 -4.61
CA CYS A 16 17.15 4.07 -4.72
C CYS A 16 16.02 3.33 -3.97
N ALA A 17 16.02 3.41 -2.64
CA ALA A 17 14.96 2.87 -1.82
C ALA A 17 13.80 3.85 -1.90
N ALA A 18 12.59 3.32 -2.06
CA ALA A 18 11.42 4.18 -2.03
C ALA A 18 11.23 4.75 -0.61
N THR A 19 11.07 6.05 -0.50
CA THR A 19 10.64 6.71 0.72
C THR A 19 9.13 6.60 0.84
N ASN A 20 8.63 6.40 2.06
CA ASN A 20 7.20 6.22 2.33
C ASN A 20 6.82 7.05 3.55
N THR A 21 5.69 7.77 3.49
CA THR A 21 5.17 8.52 4.64
C THR A 21 4.47 7.61 5.65
N LEU A 22 3.86 6.51 5.19
CA LEU A 22 3.28 5.50 6.06
C LEU A 22 4.36 4.47 6.47
N PRO A 23 4.66 4.35 7.78
CA PRO A 23 5.70 3.44 8.26
C PRO A 23 5.30 2.00 7.97
N GLU A 24 6.31 1.14 7.83
CA GLU A 24 6.03 -0.28 7.65
C GLU A 24 5.50 -0.85 8.97
N ARG A 25 4.41 -1.60 8.85
CA ARG A 25 3.72 -2.19 9.98
C ARG A 25 4.00 -3.69 9.99
N THR A 26 4.53 -4.17 11.11
CA THR A 26 4.75 -5.60 11.37
C THR A 26 3.49 -6.19 11.96
N LEU A 27 2.94 -7.19 11.29
CA LEU A 27 1.80 -7.95 11.80
C LEU A 27 2.30 -9.03 12.76
N ALA A 28 1.58 -9.28 13.83
CA ALA A 28 1.95 -10.30 14.80
C ALA A 28 1.64 -11.69 14.22
N ASP A 29 2.68 -12.47 13.96
CA ASP A 29 2.54 -13.85 13.52
C ASP A 29 1.90 -14.73 14.61
N GLY A 30 1.09 -15.71 14.20
CA GLY A 30 0.53 -16.73 15.10
C GLY A 30 -0.74 -16.34 15.86
N GLN A 31 -1.39 -15.21 15.54
CA GLN A 31 -2.72 -14.91 16.08
C GLN A 31 -3.83 -15.65 15.33
N ALA A 32 -4.95 -15.91 16.01
CA ALA A 32 -6.14 -16.49 15.40
C ALA A 32 -6.70 -15.55 14.31
N TYR A 33 -7.07 -16.13 13.16
CA TYR A 33 -7.59 -15.38 12.02
C TYR A 33 -8.88 -14.64 12.39
N LEU A 34 -9.02 -13.40 11.94
CA LEU A 34 -10.29 -12.68 11.99
C LEU A 34 -11.31 -13.33 11.04
N GLN A 35 -12.59 -13.14 11.33
CA GLN A 35 -13.68 -13.59 10.45
C GLN A 35 -13.51 -13.09 8.99
N PRO A 36 -14.08 -13.82 8.01
CA PRO A 36 -14.09 -13.37 6.62
C PRO A 36 -14.67 -11.97 6.46
N ILE A 37 -14.11 -11.21 5.52
CA ILE A 37 -14.62 -9.88 5.16
C ILE A 37 -14.87 -9.78 3.66
N HIS A 38 -15.92 -9.05 3.31
CA HIS A 38 -16.28 -8.72 1.93
C HIS A 38 -15.80 -7.30 1.63
N VAL A 39 -14.89 -7.17 0.66
CA VAL A 39 -14.24 -5.89 0.37
C VAL A 39 -14.76 -5.33 -0.95
N MET A 40 -15.33 -4.13 -0.88
CA MET A 40 -15.76 -3.32 -2.02
C MET A 40 -14.83 -2.13 -2.14
N VAL A 41 -14.22 -1.93 -3.31
CA VAL A 41 -13.30 -0.81 -3.56
C VAL A 41 -13.90 0.03 -4.68
N ASP A 42 -13.97 1.34 -4.50
CA ASP A 42 -14.46 2.30 -5.49
C ASP A 42 -13.41 2.69 -6.55
N ASP A 43 -12.42 1.83 -6.75
CA ASP A 43 -11.36 1.96 -7.74
C ASP A 43 -11.23 0.64 -8.51
N PRO A 44 -11.68 0.57 -9.77
CA PRO A 44 -11.63 -0.65 -10.57
C PRO A 44 -10.21 -1.05 -10.98
N GLU A 45 -9.28 -0.10 -11.06
CA GLU A 45 -7.89 -0.36 -11.47
C GLU A 45 -7.12 -1.02 -10.32
N ASN A 46 -7.24 -0.47 -9.11
CA ASN A 46 -6.44 -0.89 -7.96
C ASN A 46 -7.18 -1.85 -7.01
N GLY A 47 -8.49 -2.02 -7.16
CA GLY A 47 -9.29 -2.81 -6.23
C GLY A 47 -8.88 -4.27 -6.13
N SER A 48 -8.43 -4.89 -7.23
CA SER A 48 -7.93 -6.28 -7.21
C SER A 48 -6.60 -6.40 -6.45
N SER A 49 -5.66 -5.48 -6.70
CA SER A 49 -4.36 -5.43 -6.03
C SER A 49 -4.52 -5.19 -4.53
N LEU A 50 -5.35 -4.22 -4.12
CA LEU A 50 -5.62 -3.96 -2.70
C LEU A 50 -6.19 -5.20 -1.99
N ARG A 51 -7.17 -5.90 -2.58
CA ARG A 51 -7.71 -7.14 -2.00
C ARG A 51 -6.64 -8.23 -1.90
N ASN A 52 -5.75 -8.34 -2.87
CA ASN A 52 -4.64 -9.29 -2.83
C ASN A 52 -3.66 -8.96 -1.70
N HIS A 53 -3.30 -7.69 -1.51
CA HIS A 53 -2.46 -7.29 -0.38
C HIS A 53 -3.14 -7.54 0.97
N LEU A 54 -4.45 -7.31 1.08
CA LEU A 54 -5.22 -7.68 2.27
C LEU A 54 -5.16 -9.18 2.55
N ARG A 55 -5.25 -10.04 1.53
CA ARG A 55 -5.06 -11.50 1.69
C ARG A 55 -3.64 -11.83 2.15
N GLN A 56 -2.64 -11.18 1.56
CA GLN A 56 -1.23 -11.38 1.90
C GLN A 56 -0.90 -10.95 3.34
N THR A 57 -1.71 -10.09 3.97
CA THR A 57 -1.54 -9.78 5.40
C THR A 57 -1.73 -11.01 6.30
N GLY A 58 -2.50 -11.99 5.86
CA GLY A 58 -2.80 -13.19 6.66
C GLY A 58 -3.61 -12.91 7.94
N VAL A 59 -4.19 -11.72 8.11
CA VAL A 59 -4.96 -11.38 9.32
C VAL A 59 -6.39 -11.93 9.25
N PHE A 60 -6.99 -11.92 8.06
CA PHE A 60 -8.35 -12.36 7.83
C PHE A 60 -8.37 -13.80 7.30
N ARG A 61 -9.37 -14.58 7.70
CA ARG A 61 -9.54 -15.96 7.21
C ARG A 61 -9.70 -16.00 5.69
N THR A 62 -10.56 -15.12 5.16
CA THR A 62 -10.81 -14.95 3.73
C THR A 62 -11.12 -13.49 3.42
N ILE A 63 -10.64 -13.00 2.28
CA ILE A 63 -11.06 -11.73 1.70
C ILE A 63 -11.90 -12.02 0.46
N GLU A 64 -13.18 -11.70 0.53
CA GLU A 64 -14.14 -11.88 -0.55
C GLU A 64 -14.39 -10.57 -1.30
N THR A 65 -14.89 -10.67 -2.53
CA THR A 65 -15.19 -9.51 -3.38
C THR A 65 -16.70 -9.27 -3.39
N GLY A 66 -17.12 -8.01 -3.32
CA GLY A 66 -18.53 -7.63 -3.36
C GLY A 66 -19.11 -7.39 -1.96
N SER A 67 -20.43 -7.50 -1.83
CA SER A 67 -21.15 -7.38 -0.56
C SER A 67 -21.51 -8.76 -0.03
N GLY A 68 -21.27 -8.97 1.26
CA GLY A 68 -21.76 -10.12 2.01
C GLY A 68 -23.24 -9.99 2.39
N LYS A 69 -23.76 -11.02 3.03
CA LYS A 69 -25.11 -11.10 3.60
C LYS A 69 -25.25 -10.22 4.85
N ALA A 70 -26.49 -10.09 5.34
CA ALA A 70 -26.87 -9.15 6.40
C ALA A 70 -26.10 -9.27 7.73
N ASP A 71 -25.50 -10.42 8.06
CA ASP A 71 -24.71 -10.59 9.29
C ASP A 71 -23.19 -10.65 9.05
N GLU A 72 -22.76 -10.59 7.79
CA GLU A 72 -21.36 -10.69 7.38
C GLU A 72 -20.67 -9.31 7.46
N PHE A 73 -19.35 -9.34 7.62
CA PHE A 73 -18.54 -8.13 7.72
C PHE A 73 -18.23 -7.58 6.33
N ASN A 74 -18.64 -6.34 6.09
CA ASN A 74 -18.42 -5.63 4.85
C ASN A 74 -17.41 -4.50 5.05
N VAL A 75 -16.50 -4.31 4.11
CA VAL A 75 -15.53 -3.22 4.12
C VAL A 75 -15.68 -2.46 2.82
N GLN A 76 -16.21 -1.24 2.92
CA GLN A 76 -16.23 -0.30 1.80
C GLN A 76 -14.95 0.51 1.83
N VAL A 77 -14.23 0.53 0.72
CA VAL A 77 -12.97 1.24 0.57
C VAL A 77 -13.17 2.33 -0.45
N LYS A 78 -12.91 3.57 -0.02
CA LYS A 78 -12.64 4.67 -0.93
C LYS A 78 -11.15 4.75 -1.19
N LEU A 79 -10.72 4.71 -2.43
CA LEU A 79 -9.31 4.69 -2.82
C LEU A 79 -9.05 5.74 -3.90
N ASN A 80 -8.21 6.71 -3.58
CA ASN A 80 -7.71 7.69 -4.55
C ASN A 80 -6.19 7.53 -4.65
N VAL A 81 -5.70 7.13 -5.82
CA VAL A 81 -4.28 6.94 -6.13
C VAL A 81 -3.88 7.96 -7.19
N GLU A 82 -3.07 8.93 -6.80
CA GLU A 82 -2.54 9.96 -7.70
C GLU A 82 -1.06 9.70 -7.99
N ARG A 83 -0.69 9.75 -9.27
CA ARG A 83 0.71 9.63 -9.69
C ARG A 83 1.23 10.98 -10.12
N HIS A 84 2.25 11.49 -9.43
CA HIS A 84 2.95 12.71 -9.82
C HIS A 84 4.20 12.38 -10.63
N LEU A 85 4.20 12.82 -11.88
CA LEU A 85 5.35 12.71 -12.77
C LEU A 85 6.25 13.96 -12.62
N PRO A 86 7.56 13.83 -12.91
CA PRO A 86 8.45 14.98 -12.91
C PRO A 86 8.00 16.02 -13.94
N PRO A 87 8.38 17.30 -13.75
CA PRO A 87 8.13 18.34 -14.73
C PRO A 87 8.69 17.99 -16.12
N PHE A 88 7.95 18.32 -17.18
CA PHE A 88 8.31 17.99 -18.56
C PHE A 88 9.74 18.37 -18.99
N PRO A 89 10.31 19.52 -18.59
CA PRO A 89 11.71 19.84 -18.91
C PRO A 89 12.72 18.83 -18.36
N VAL A 90 12.43 18.23 -17.19
CA VAL A 90 13.28 17.20 -16.58
C VAL A 90 13.17 15.89 -17.36
N ILE A 91 11.98 15.57 -17.88
CA ILE A 91 11.77 14.42 -18.78
C ILE A 91 12.55 14.59 -20.09
N LEU A 92 12.55 15.80 -20.68
CA LEU A 92 13.34 16.10 -21.86
C LEU A 92 14.84 15.99 -21.59
N LEU A 93 15.29 16.47 -20.43
CA LEU A 93 16.69 16.34 -20.02
C LEU A 93 17.09 14.87 -19.89
N SER A 94 16.27 14.05 -19.24
CA SER A 94 16.49 12.60 -19.16
C SER A 94 16.58 11.98 -20.56
N SER A 95 15.65 12.32 -21.45
CA SER A 95 15.66 11.87 -22.85
C SER A 95 16.92 12.30 -23.61
N ALA A 96 17.36 13.55 -23.45
CA ALA A 96 18.57 14.08 -24.08
C ALA A 96 19.85 13.37 -23.58
N THR A 97 19.82 12.89 -22.33
CA THR A 97 20.89 12.07 -21.74
C THR A 97 20.73 10.58 -22.00
N LEU A 98 19.91 10.17 -22.99
CA LEU A 98 19.60 8.76 -23.28
C LEU A 98 19.10 7.99 -22.05
N PHE A 99 18.29 8.65 -21.24
CA PHE A 99 17.71 8.14 -20.00
C PHE A 99 18.74 7.78 -18.92
N LEU A 100 19.96 8.33 -18.97
CA LEU A 100 20.97 8.17 -17.92
C LEU A 100 20.68 9.00 -16.65
N LEU A 101 19.72 9.93 -16.72
CA LEU A 101 19.22 10.66 -15.56
C LEU A 101 17.93 10.00 -15.03
N PRO A 102 17.94 9.44 -13.81
CA PRO A 102 16.74 8.89 -13.19
C PRO A 102 15.80 10.03 -12.78
N LEU A 103 14.51 9.74 -12.80
CA LEU A 103 13.43 10.70 -12.61
C LEU A 103 12.68 10.39 -11.32
N SER A 104 12.35 11.43 -10.54
CA SER A 104 11.50 11.25 -9.36
C SER A 104 10.09 10.88 -9.79
N ASN A 105 9.57 9.78 -9.28
CA ASN A 105 8.18 9.41 -9.45
C ASN A 105 7.56 9.33 -8.05
N GLU A 106 6.30 9.72 -7.94
CA GLU A 106 5.60 9.74 -6.66
C GLU A 106 4.18 9.19 -6.84
N PHE A 107 3.76 8.37 -5.88
CA PHE A 107 2.38 7.95 -5.71
C PHE A 107 1.85 8.51 -4.40
N ASP A 108 0.89 9.43 -4.44
CA ASP A 108 0.12 9.88 -3.28
C ASP A 108 -1.19 9.12 -3.25
N THR A 109 -1.40 8.34 -2.20
CA THR A 109 -2.61 7.52 -2.06
C THR A 109 -3.35 7.90 -0.81
N GLN A 110 -4.62 8.24 -0.96
CA GLN A 110 -5.57 8.46 0.13
C GLN A 110 -6.59 7.33 0.12
N SER A 111 -6.87 6.77 1.29
CA SER A 111 -7.80 5.67 1.43
C SER A 111 -8.67 5.80 2.67
N GLU A 112 -9.94 5.47 2.52
CA GLU A 112 -10.91 5.39 3.62
C GLU A 112 -11.53 4.00 3.66
N PHE A 113 -11.31 3.27 4.74
CA PHE A 113 -11.90 1.95 4.97
C PHE A 113 -13.04 2.09 5.96
N THR A 114 -14.26 1.78 5.54
CA THR A 114 -15.43 1.77 6.42
C THR A 114 -15.89 0.34 6.63
N VAL A 115 -15.82 -0.12 7.88
CA VAL A 115 -16.23 -1.46 8.29
C VAL A 115 -17.67 -1.44 8.74
N PHE A 116 -18.44 -2.39 8.23
CA PHE A 116 -19.85 -2.62 8.52
C PHE A 116 -20.08 -4.07 8.95
N GLN A 117 -21.13 -4.28 9.73
CA GLN A 117 -21.75 -5.57 9.96
C GLN A 117 -23.24 -5.43 9.64
N GLY A 118 -23.68 -6.05 8.55
CA GLY A 118 -24.96 -5.71 7.94
C GLY A 118 -25.05 -4.22 7.60
N ASP A 119 -26.12 -3.57 8.04
CA ASP A 119 -26.36 -2.14 7.84
C ASP A 119 -25.67 -1.25 8.89
N LYS A 120 -25.05 -1.85 9.92
CA LYS A 120 -24.43 -1.10 11.01
C LYS A 120 -22.98 -0.76 10.68
N ARG A 121 -22.68 0.52 10.56
CA ARG A 121 -21.29 1.02 10.51
C ARG A 121 -20.61 0.81 11.86
N LEU A 122 -19.51 0.06 11.87
CA LEU A 122 -18.71 -0.22 13.06
C LEU A 122 -17.63 0.84 13.26
N LYS A 123 -16.79 1.09 12.24
CA LYS A 123 -15.69 2.06 12.32
C LYS A 123 -15.23 2.49 10.93
N GLN A 124 -14.64 3.67 10.86
CA GLN A 124 -13.98 4.19 9.67
C GLN A 124 -12.50 4.43 9.98
N TYR A 125 -11.63 4.03 9.07
CA TYR A 125 -10.18 4.23 9.10
C TYR A 125 -9.76 5.05 7.90
N THR A 126 -8.83 5.98 8.10
CA THR A 126 -8.30 6.82 7.02
C THR A 126 -6.79 6.69 7.00
N TYR A 127 -6.24 6.43 5.82
CA TYR A 127 -4.80 6.35 5.60
C TYR A 127 -4.40 7.25 4.45
N ARG A 128 -3.24 7.87 4.58
CA ARG A 128 -2.52 8.52 3.49
C ARG A 128 -1.12 7.96 3.43
N ASN A 129 -0.68 7.59 2.24
CA ASN A 129 0.69 7.16 2.02
C ASN A 129 1.21 7.76 0.72
N THR A 130 2.35 8.43 0.83
CA THR A 130 3.11 8.98 -0.28
C THR A 130 4.34 8.11 -0.45
N THR A 131 4.50 7.50 -1.63
CA THR A 131 5.66 6.68 -1.98
C THR A 131 6.43 7.36 -3.09
N GLU A 132 7.68 7.73 -2.81
CA GLU A 132 8.57 8.42 -3.75
C GLU A 132 9.82 7.59 -4.03
N LYS A 133 10.25 7.52 -5.28
CA LYS A 133 11.46 6.81 -5.71
C LYS A 133 11.98 7.43 -7.00
N TYR A 134 13.30 7.50 -7.12
CA TYR A 134 13.94 7.79 -8.41
C TYR A 134 13.95 6.53 -9.25
N ILE A 135 13.29 6.58 -10.41
CA ILE A 135 13.17 5.46 -11.34
C ILE A 135 13.65 5.87 -12.73
N TRP A 136 14.07 4.89 -13.52
CA TRP A 136 14.38 5.10 -14.92
C TRP A 136 13.08 5.39 -15.69
N LEU A 137 13.12 6.22 -16.75
CA LEU A 137 11.90 6.61 -17.47
C LEU A 137 11.09 5.41 -18.00
N LEU A 138 11.76 4.31 -18.32
CA LEU A 138 11.13 3.09 -18.83
C LEU A 138 10.49 2.23 -17.73
N ASP A 139 10.75 2.54 -16.46
CA ASP A 139 10.08 1.92 -15.32
C ASP A 139 8.70 2.57 -15.13
N GLN A 140 7.65 1.74 -15.22
CA GLN A 140 6.27 2.21 -15.08
C GLN A 140 5.86 2.47 -13.62
N GLY A 141 6.74 2.20 -12.64
CA GLY A 141 6.49 2.42 -11.22
C GLY A 141 5.54 1.40 -10.60
N GLY A 142 5.36 0.24 -11.23
CA GLY A 142 4.47 -0.82 -10.74
C GLY A 142 4.86 -1.30 -9.34
N GLU A 143 6.16 -1.51 -9.09
CA GLU A 143 6.70 -1.89 -7.78
C GLU A 143 6.33 -0.86 -6.69
N MET A 144 6.42 0.44 -7.01
CA MET A 144 6.10 1.50 -6.05
C MET A 144 4.62 1.50 -5.69
N ARG A 145 3.75 1.30 -6.68
CA ARG A 145 2.31 1.22 -6.46
C ARG A 145 1.96 0.03 -5.57
N GLU A 146 2.50 -1.14 -5.85
CA GLU A 146 2.29 -2.35 -5.04
C GLU A 146 2.83 -2.15 -3.61
N GLN A 147 4.00 -1.52 -3.47
CA GLN A 147 4.53 -1.18 -2.14
C GLN A 147 3.60 -0.21 -1.40
N ASN A 148 3.06 0.81 -2.08
CA ASN A 148 2.16 1.78 -1.48
C ASN A 148 0.88 1.12 -0.98
N LEU A 149 0.22 0.31 -1.82
CA LEU A 149 -1.00 -0.40 -1.48
C LEU A 149 -0.77 -1.45 -0.39
N SER A 150 0.36 -2.17 -0.43
CA SER A 150 0.74 -3.13 0.60
C SER A 150 0.86 -2.48 1.99
N ARG A 151 1.47 -1.29 2.07
CA ARG A 151 1.60 -0.53 3.33
C ARG A 151 0.23 -0.15 3.90
N ILE A 152 -0.68 0.34 3.04
CA ILE A 152 -2.04 0.68 3.43
C ILE A 152 -2.81 -0.56 3.92
N ALA A 153 -2.73 -1.67 3.17
CA ALA A 153 -3.40 -2.92 3.53
C ALA A 153 -2.92 -3.46 4.89
N ARG A 154 -1.61 -3.43 5.15
CA ARG A 154 -1.04 -3.84 6.45
C ARG A 154 -1.44 -2.91 7.58
N ALA A 155 -1.47 -1.58 7.34
CA ALA A 155 -1.92 -0.62 8.33
C ALA A 155 -3.37 -0.90 8.75
N PHE A 156 -4.25 -1.08 7.76
CA PHE A 156 -5.64 -1.47 7.99
C PHE A 156 -5.77 -2.78 8.76
N ALA A 157 -5.09 -3.84 8.32
CA ALA A 157 -5.17 -5.14 8.95
C ALA A 157 -4.71 -5.09 10.43
N GLN A 158 -3.64 -4.36 10.72
CA GLN A 158 -3.16 -4.19 12.10
C GLN A 158 -4.17 -3.43 12.95
N ASP A 159 -4.71 -2.30 12.47
CA ASP A 159 -5.63 -1.47 13.26
C ASP A 159 -6.92 -2.23 13.57
N VAL A 160 -7.44 -2.97 12.58
CA VAL A 160 -8.62 -3.84 12.78
C VAL A 160 -8.35 -4.96 13.78
N GLN A 161 -7.18 -5.60 13.70
CA GLN A 161 -6.77 -6.66 14.63
C GLN A 161 -6.62 -6.12 16.06
N GLN A 162 -6.09 -4.90 16.21
CA GLN A 162 -5.92 -4.24 17.50
C GLN A 162 -7.26 -3.81 18.12
N ASP A 163 -8.16 -3.29 17.30
CA ASP A 163 -9.47 -2.82 17.76
C ASP A 163 -10.44 -3.97 18.11
N ARG A 164 -10.14 -5.20 17.66
CA ARG A 164 -10.95 -6.41 17.91
C ARG A 164 -12.43 -6.27 17.53
N LEU A 165 -12.71 -5.42 16.54
CA LEU A 165 -14.09 -5.19 16.04
C LEU A 165 -14.63 -6.41 15.30
N ILE A 166 -13.73 -7.13 14.61
CA ILE A 166 -14.04 -8.37 13.94
C ILE A 166 -13.56 -9.50 14.86
N PRO A 167 -14.43 -10.42 15.26
CA PRO A 167 -14.04 -11.51 16.15
C PRO A 167 -13.08 -12.47 15.44
N ALA A 168 -12.14 -13.02 16.20
CA ALA A 168 -11.30 -14.11 15.74
C ALA A 168 -12.12 -15.40 15.63
N VAL A 169 -11.83 -16.21 14.61
CA VAL A 169 -12.39 -17.55 14.45
C VAL A 169 -11.48 -18.52 15.20
N ALA A 170 -12.05 -19.30 16.12
CA ALA A 170 -11.32 -20.42 16.70
C ALA A 170 -10.93 -21.40 15.58
N GLN A 171 -9.68 -21.88 15.63
CA GLN A 171 -9.16 -22.88 14.67
C GLN A 171 -9.93 -24.18 14.76
#